data_AF-A0A6A2W0P7-F1
#
_entry.id   AF-A0A6A2W0P7-F1
#
_cell.length_a   1.000
_cell.length_b   1.000
_cell.length_c   1.000
_cell.angle_alpha   90.00
_cell.angle_beta   90.00
_cell.angle_gamma   90.00
#
_symmetry.space_group_name_H-M   'P 1'
#
loop_
_entity.id
_entity.type
_entity.pdbx_description
1 polymer ?
#
loop_
_entity_poly.entity_id
_entity_poly.type
_entity_poly.pdbx_seq_one_letter_code
_entity_poly.pdbx_strand_id
1 'polypeptide(L)'
;MNDHPSVDAWRPVESGGHTDKDDARRSTQWIAETLERLSHSSFRSSFTLSPHDAAYARRKGRELIDRHAHEMLAQRVGAAQPAKDGKQTPWRGHPVFTAQHATACCCRGCIEKWHHIPRGRALSVQEVDRLARLVMAWIDRDLAAHPAVMGDSSGWAAPFQHQRDGDTEQGERTAQPRRPHGAAGGSAESRRHPGNHHDSNASGFVQGELL
;
A
#
# COMPACT_ATOMS: atom_id res chain seq x y z
N MET A 1 -25.81 5.57 1.97
CA MET A 1 -25.66 4.23 2.58
C MET A 1 -24.52 3.57 1.84
N ASN A 2 -23.32 3.58 2.42
CA ASN A 2 -22.12 3.03 1.79
C ASN A 2 -21.83 1.67 2.43
N ASP A 3 -22.24 0.60 1.77
CA ASP A 3 -21.87 -0.77 2.12
C ASP A 3 -20.42 -1.02 1.68
N HIS A 4 -19.48 -0.78 2.59
CA HIS A 4 -18.14 -1.34 2.50
C HIS A 4 -18.21 -2.82 2.91
N PRO A 5 -17.80 -3.78 2.06
CA PRO A 5 -17.77 -5.19 2.48
C PRO A 5 -16.75 -5.37 3.62
N SER A 6 -17.23 -6.00 4.69
CA SER A 6 -16.49 -6.33 5.91
C SER A 6 -15.26 -7.19 5.62
N VAL A 7 -14.19 -6.94 6.38
CA VAL A 7 -12.83 -7.49 6.24
C VAL A 7 -12.68 -8.94 6.75
N ASP A 8 -13.77 -9.61 7.11
CA ASP A 8 -13.71 -10.96 7.68
C ASP A 8 -13.91 -12.06 6.64
N ALA A 9 -13.07 -13.09 6.80
CA ALA A 9 -13.16 -14.43 6.22
C ALA A 9 -12.61 -14.63 4.79
N TRP A 10 -11.33 -14.32 4.60
CA TRP A 10 -10.48 -15.25 3.84
C TRP A 10 -10.38 -16.57 4.62
N ARG A 11 -11.30 -17.50 4.38
CA ARG A 11 -11.23 -18.89 4.87
C ARG A 11 -10.79 -19.80 3.72
N PRO A 12 -9.76 -20.65 3.90
CA PRO A 12 -9.41 -21.66 2.91
C PRO A 12 -10.59 -22.63 2.71
N VAL A 13 -10.86 -22.99 1.46
CA VAL A 13 -11.80 -24.06 1.12
C VAL A 13 -11.10 -25.42 1.33
N GLU A 14 -11.68 -26.30 2.14
CA GLU A 14 -11.17 -27.65 2.34
C GLU A 14 -11.85 -28.62 1.38
N SER A 15 -11.08 -29.24 0.47
CA SER A 15 -11.58 -30.31 -0.40
C SER A 15 -10.47 -31.27 -0.89
N GLY A 16 -10.54 -32.54 -0.46
CA GLY A 16 -10.11 -33.74 -1.21
C GLY A 16 -8.62 -34.07 -1.35
N GLY A 17 -8.12 -35.03 -0.56
CA GLY A 17 -6.68 -35.35 -0.38
C GLY A 17 -5.90 -36.07 -1.50
N HIS A 18 -6.40 -36.14 -2.75
CA HIS A 18 -5.61 -36.66 -3.88
C HIS A 18 -5.29 -35.56 -4.93
N THR A 19 -6.23 -34.66 -5.19
CA THR A 19 -6.04 -33.46 -6.03
C THR A 19 -5.12 -32.44 -5.36
N ASP A 20 -5.12 -32.38 -4.02
CA ASP A 20 -4.34 -31.43 -3.23
C ASP A 20 -2.82 -31.57 -3.40
N LYS A 21 -2.31 -32.81 -3.47
CA LYS A 21 -0.86 -33.06 -3.63
C LYS A 21 -0.35 -32.67 -5.00
N ASP A 22 -1.12 -32.96 -6.05
CA ASP A 22 -0.75 -32.58 -7.41
C ASP A 22 -0.83 -31.07 -7.61
N ASP A 23 -1.83 -30.41 -7.03
CA ASP A 23 -1.93 -28.95 -7.06
C ASP A 23 -0.82 -28.27 -6.27
N ALA A 24 -0.43 -28.80 -5.11
CA ALA A 24 0.72 -28.32 -4.37
C ALA A 24 2.01 -28.44 -5.17
N ARG A 25 2.24 -29.58 -5.84
CA ARG A 25 3.40 -29.80 -6.70
C ARG A 25 3.43 -28.83 -7.89
N ARG A 26 2.29 -28.66 -8.58
CA ARG A 26 2.15 -27.71 -9.70
C ARG A 26 2.38 -26.26 -9.24
N SER A 27 1.89 -25.91 -8.06
CA SER A 27 2.13 -24.60 -7.44
C SER A 27 3.62 -24.38 -7.19
N THR A 28 4.31 -25.33 -6.56
CA THR A 28 5.75 -25.24 -6.29
C THR A 28 6.58 -25.15 -7.56
N GLN A 29 6.25 -25.97 -8.57
CA GLN A 29 6.92 -25.92 -9.87
C GLN A 29 6.77 -24.55 -10.53
N TRP A 30 5.55 -24.02 -10.60
CA TRP A 30 5.30 -22.71 -11.19
C TRP A 30 6.03 -21.58 -10.45
N ILE A 31 6.12 -21.64 -9.13
CA ILE A 31 6.88 -20.68 -8.32
C ILE A 31 8.36 -20.74 -8.71
N ALA A 32 8.97 -21.93 -8.74
CA ALA A 32 10.37 -22.11 -9.07
C ALA A 32 10.68 -21.59 -10.48
N GLU A 33 9.90 -21.99 -11.48
CA GLU A 33 10.05 -21.54 -12.87
C GLU A 33 9.86 -20.02 -13.00
N THR A 34 8.91 -19.43 -12.27
CA THR A 34 8.66 -17.99 -12.32
C THR A 34 9.79 -17.19 -11.68
N LEU A 35 10.31 -17.63 -10.53
CA LEU A 35 11.47 -17.01 -9.89
C LEU A 35 12.73 -17.12 -10.76
N GLU A 36 12.91 -18.24 -11.47
CA GLU A 36 14.00 -18.41 -12.42
C GLU A 36 13.90 -17.40 -13.57
N ARG A 37 12.75 -17.31 -14.25
CA ARG A 37 12.51 -16.31 -15.31
C ARG A 37 12.73 -14.88 -14.83
N LEU A 38 12.26 -14.55 -13.64
CA LEU A 38 12.44 -13.21 -13.05
C LEU A 38 13.92 -12.91 -12.79
N SER A 39 14.73 -13.91 -12.43
CA SER A 39 16.17 -13.73 -12.16
C SER A 39 16.96 -13.26 -13.38
N HIS A 40 16.50 -13.58 -14.60
CA HIS A 40 17.11 -13.11 -15.85
C HIS A 40 16.76 -11.66 -16.21
N SER A 41 15.81 -11.03 -15.52
CA SER A 41 15.50 -9.61 -15.71
C SER A 41 16.38 -8.76 -14.80
N SER A 42 17.29 -7.97 -15.38
CA SER A 42 18.18 -7.06 -14.63
C SER A 42 17.45 -6.14 -13.65
N PHE A 43 16.25 -5.69 -14.02
CA PHE A 43 15.41 -4.90 -13.12
C PHE A 43 14.88 -5.73 -11.95
N ARG A 44 14.31 -6.91 -12.20
CA ARG A 44 13.67 -7.74 -11.16
C ARG A 44 14.67 -8.43 -10.23
N SER A 45 15.85 -8.79 -10.75
CA SER A 45 16.92 -9.39 -9.95
C SER A 45 17.70 -8.39 -9.10
N SER A 46 17.52 -7.08 -9.32
CA SER A 46 18.18 -6.03 -8.52
C SER A 46 17.57 -5.81 -7.13
N PHE A 47 16.41 -6.38 -6.84
CA PHE A 47 15.74 -6.21 -5.55
C PHE A 47 16.33 -7.13 -4.49
N THR A 48 16.48 -6.60 -3.28
CA THR A 48 16.80 -7.34 -2.05
C THR A 48 16.12 -6.65 -0.87
N LEU A 49 15.81 -7.39 0.20
CA LEU A 49 15.26 -6.79 1.41
C LEU A 49 16.28 -5.87 2.06
N SER A 50 15.81 -4.72 2.56
CA SER A 50 16.63 -3.92 3.47
C SER A 50 16.91 -4.71 4.76
N PRO A 51 18.01 -4.45 5.47
CA PRO A 51 18.26 -5.08 6.77
C PRO A 51 17.09 -4.92 7.75
N HIS A 52 16.44 -3.76 7.73
CA HIS A 52 15.25 -3.47 8.52
C HIS A 52 14.06 -4.37 8.15
N ASP A 53 13.72 -4.48 6.85
CA ASP A 53 12.58 -5.28 6.39
C ASP A 53 12.84 -6.78 6.57
N ALA A 54 14.08 -7.23 6.38
CA ALA A 54 14.49 -8.61 6.66
C ALA A 54 14.36 -8.94 8.15
N ALA A 55 14.82 -8.05 9.03
CA ALA A 55 14.66 -8.21 10.47
C ALA A 55 13.18 -8.16 10.89
N TYR A 56 12.36 -7.30 10.26
CA TYR A 56 10.92 -7.27 10.48
C TYR A 56 10.26 -8.59 10.11
N ALA A 57 10.55 -9.13 8.92
CA ALA A 57 10.00 -10.41 8.47
C ALA A 57 10.35 -11.55 9.43
N ARG A 58 11.60 -11.62 9.90
CA ARG A 58 12.04 -12.61 10.89
C ARG A 58 11.32 -12.46 12.23
N ARG A 59 11.25 -11.24 12.77
CA ARG A 59 10.59 -10.97 14.07
C ARG A 59 9.10 -11.27 14.04
N LYS A 60 8.43 -10.98 12.93
CA LYS A 60 6.98 -11.18 12.77
C LYS A 60 6.62 -12.63 12.45
N GLY A 61 7.52 -13.36 11.81
CA GLY A 61 7.31 -14.75 11.44
C GLY A 61 6.53 -14.91 10.14
N ARG A 62 6.69 -16.08 9.53
CA ARG A 62 6.23 -16.36 8.17
C ARG A 62 4.72 -16.25 8.00
N GLU A 63 3.94 -16.76 8.95
CA GLU A 63 2.48 -16.75 8.91
C GLU A 63 1.90 -15.33 8.84
N LEU A 64 2.43 -14.41 9.66
CA LEU A 64 1.97 -13.02 9.65
C LEU A 64 2.32 -12.31 8.34
N ILE A 65 3.53 -12.53 7.82
CA ILE A 65 3.96 -11.94 6.54
C ILE A 65 3.15 -12.51 5.37
N ASP A 66 2.80 -13.80 5.41
CA ASP A 66 1.92 -14.43 4.42
C ASP A 66 0.53 -13.80 4.41
N ARG A 67 -0.07 -13.57 5.60
CA ARG A 67 -1.33 -12.83 5.70
C ARG A 67 -1.22 -11.42 5.10
N HIS A 68 -0.16 -10.68 5.45
CA HIS A 68 0.06 -9.35 4.87
C HIS A 68 0.20 -9.40 3.35
N ALA A 69 0.82 -10.45 2.78
CA ALA A 69 0.94 -10.61 1.34
C ALA A 69 -0.44 -10.70 0.66
N HIS A 70 -1.35 -11.54 1.19
CA HIS A 70 -2.71 -11.68 0.68
C HIS A 70 -3.49 -10.36 0.80
N GLU A 71 -3.48 -9.74 1.98
CA GLU A 71 -4.19 -8.48 2.23
C GLU A 71 -3.71 -7.37 1.31
N MET A 72 -2.39 -7.18 1.19
CA MET A 72 -1.83 -6.13 0.34
C MET A 72 -2.10 -6.38 -1.15
N LEU A 73 -2.05 -7.62 -1.61
CA LEU A 73 -2.40 -7.96 -3.00
C LEU A 73 -3.88 -7.69 -3.27
N ALA A 74 -4.78 -8.18 -2.41
CA ALA A 74 -6.22 -7.97 -2.56
C ALA A 74 -6.58 -6.48 -2.55
N GLN A 75 -6.07 -5.72 -1.57
CA GLN A 75 -6.42 -4.32 -1.38
C GLN A 75 -5.82 -3.39 -2.44
N ARG A 76 -4.58 -3.65 -2.90
CA ARG A 76 -3.84 -2.72 -3.78
C ARG A 76 -3.91 -3.07 -5.25
N VAL A 77 -3.99 -4.36 -5.61
CA VAL A 77 -3.95 -4.80 -7.02
C VAL A 77 -5.11 -5.73 -7.41
N GLY A 78 -5.96 -6.10 -6.45
CA GLY A 78 -7.06 -7.04 -6.64
C GLY A 78 -8.23 -6.49 -7.43
N ALA A 79 -8.51 -5.19 -7.36
CA ALA A 79 -9.58 -4.57 -8.12
C ALA A 79 -9.32 -4.59 -9.64
N ALA A 80 -10.39 -4.55 -10.44
CA ALA A 80 -10.29 -4.46 -11.91
C ALA A 80 -9.53 -3.22 -12.39
N GLN A 81 -9.70 -2.11 -11.67
CA GLN A 81 -9.05 -0.82 -11.92
C GLN A 81 -8.54 -0.26 -10.58
N PRO A 82 -7.37 -0.69 -10.09
CA PRO A 82 -6.85 -0.21 -8.82
C PRO A 82 -6.50 1.28 -8.87
N ALA A 83 -6.70 1.98 -7.76
CA ALA A 83 -6.33 3.39 -7.65
C ALA A 83 -4.81 3.57 -7.84
N LYS A 84 -4.41 4.51 -8.70
CA LYS A 84 -3.01 4.80 -9.04
C LYS A 84 -2.25 3.56 -9.55
N ASP A 85 -2.89 2.73 -10.38
CA ASP A 85 -2.25 1.55 -10.97
C ASP A 85 -0.92 1.92 -11.68
N GLY A 86 0.12 1.15 -11.38
CA GLY A 86 1.52 1.44 -11.74
C GLY A 86 2.31 2.17 -10.65
N LYS A 87 1.65 2.78 -9.66
CA LYS A 87 2.27 3.53 -8.54
C LYS A 87 1.63 3.24 -7.17
N GLN A 88 0.73 2.27 -7.08
CA GLN A 88 -0.04 1.96 -5.89
C GLN A 88 0.78 1.24 -4.80
N THR A 89 1.88 0.59 -5.18
CA THR A 89 2.70 -0.23 -4.30
C THR A 89 3.97 0.54 -3.94
N PRO A 90 4.16 0.94 -2.67
CA PRO A 90 5.37 1.60 -2.21
C PRO A 90 6.62 0.76 -2.54
N TRP A 91 7.78 1.38 -2.61
CA TRP A 91 9.03 0.66 -2.88
C TRP A 91 9.65 0.02 -1.64
N ARG A 92 9.35 0.54 -0.44
CA ARG A 92 10.01 0.22 0.83
C ARG A 92 9.02 0.34 2.00
N GLY A 93 9.45 -0.10 3.19
CA GLY A 93 8.69 0.05 4.44
C GLY A 93 7.90 -1.19 4.83
N HIS A 94 7.95 -2.25 4.03
CA HIS A 94 7.45 -3.58 4.37
C HIS A 94 8.09 -4.63 3.43
N PRO A 95 8.46 -5.83 3.90
CA PRO A 95 9.07 -6.87 3.06
C PRO A 95 8.22 -7.25 1.85
N VAL A 96 6.88 -7.31 2.02
CA VAL A 96 5.94 -7.61 0.92
C VAL A 96 6.02 -6.57 -0.20
N PHE A 97 6.25 -5.29 0.08
CA PHE A 97 6.32 -4.27 -0.96
C PHE A 97 7.54 -4.48 -1.87
N THR A 98 8.71 -4.69 -1.28
CA THR A 98 9.92 -5.04 -2.04
C THR A 98 9.71 -6.32 -2.85
N ALA A 99 9.12 -7.35 -2.22
CA ALA A 99 8.84 -8.62 -2.88
C ALA A 99 7.81 -8.52 -4.02
N GLN A 100 6.79 -7.67 -3.91
CA GLN A 100 5.83 -7.41 -4.99
C GLN A 100 6.52 -6.79 -6.21
N HIS A 101 7.51 -5.90 -6.01
CA HIS A 101 8.30 -5.35 -7.10
C HIS A 101 9.25 -6.39 -7.70
N ALA A 102 9.91 -7.19 -6.87
CA ALA A 102 10.80 -8.26 -7.33
C ALA A 102 10.03 -9.32 -8.14
N THR A 103 8.82 -9.66 -7.72
CA THR A 103 7.99 -10.71 -8.34
C THR A 103 6.99 -10.20 -9.38
N ALA A 104 7.09 -8.91 -9.78
CA ALA A 104 6.18 -8.29 -10.74
C ALA A 104 4.69 -8.36 -10.36
N CYS A 105 4.38 -8.35 -9.06
CA CYS A 105 3.02 -8.33 -8.51
C CYS A 105 2.57 -6.93 -8.06
N CYS A 106 3.35 -5.89 -8.34
CA CYS A 106 3.15 -4.54 -7.81
C CYS A 106 2.06 -3.71 -8.51
N CYS A 107 1.63 -4.09 -9.72
CA CYS A 107 0.53 -3.43 -10.45
C CYS A 107 -0.12 -4.36 -11.49
N ARG A 108 -1.28 -3.99 -12.06
CA ARG A 108 -1.97 -4.82 -13.06
C ARG A 108 -1.14 -5.04 -14.31
N GLY A 109 -0.46 -4.00 -14.80
CA GLY A 109 0.40 -4.11 -15.98
C GLY A 109 1.57 -5.08 -15.79
N CYS A 110 2.16 -5.13 -14.59
CA CYS A 110 3.20 -6.12 -14.28
C CYS A 110 2.62 -7.53 -14.21
N ILE A 111 1.47 -7.70 -13.55
CA ILE A 111 0.78 -8.97 -13.40
C ILE A 111 0.38 -9.54 -14.78
N GLU A 112 -0.20 -8.71 -15.65
CA GLU A 112 -0.54 -9.09 -17.02
C GLU A 112 0.68 -9.56 -17.81
N LYS A 113 1.78 -8.78 -17.74
CA LYS A 113 3.00 -9.08 -18.49
C LYS A 113 3.70 -10.36 -18.04
N TRP A 114 3.78 -10.62 -16.73
CA TRP A 114 4.62 -11.69 -16.16
C TRP A 114 3.85 -12.96 -15.81
N HIS A 115 2.59 -12.79 -15.41
CA HIS A 115 1.74 -13.86 -14.88
C HIS A 115 0.55 -14.18 -15.78
N HIS A 116 0.40 -13.45 -16.89
CA HIS A 116 -0.65 -13.65 -17.90
C HIS A 116 -2.07 -13.55 -17.36
N ILE A 117 -2.27 -12.78 -16.29
CA ILE A 117 -3.59 -12.47 -15.74
C ILE A 117 -4.05 -11.12 -16.31
N PRO A 118 -5.12 -11.07 -17.13
CA PRO A 118 -5.49 -9.86 -17.87
C PRO A 118 -5.94 -8.72 -16.95
N ARG A 119 -5.66 -7.48 -17.37
CA ARG A 119 -6.22 -6.30 -16.72
C ARG A 119 -7.72 -6.14 -17.01
N GLY A 120 -8.38 -5.22 -16.30
CA GLY A 120 -9.80 -4.90 -16.52
C GLY A 120 -10.80 -5.85 -15.86
N ARG A 121 -10.33 -6.87 -15.15
CA ARG A 121 -11.14 -7.66 -14.22
C ARG A 121 -10.45 -7.79 -12.86
N ALA A 122 -11.26 -8.01 -11.83
CA ALA A 122 -10.73 -8.30 -10.51
C ALA A 122 -9.91 -9.59 -10.52
N LEU A 123 -8.90 -9.67 -9.64
CA LEU A 123 -8.25 -10.94 -9.33
C LEU A 123 -9.24 -11.85 -8.64
N SER A 124 -9.21 -13.14 -9.01
CA SER A 124 -9.88 -14.14 -8.20
C SER A 124 -9.12 -14.40 -6.92
N VAL A 125 -9.80 -15.03 -5.96
CA VAL A 125 -9.21 -15.51 -4.71
C VAL A 125 -7.98 -16.39 -4.99
N GLN A 126 -8.12 -17.35 -5.92
CA GLN A 126 -7.06 -18.28 -6.28
C GLN A 126 -5.86 -17.59 -6.94
N GLU A 127 -6.09 -16.50 -7.69
CA GLU A 127 -5.02 -15.71 -8.28
C GLU A 127 -4.25 -14.92 -7.23
N VAL A 128 -4.95 -14.33 -6.25
CA VAL A 128 -4.30 -13.66 -5.11
C VAL A 128 -3.47 -14.67 -4.32
N ASP A 129 -4.01 -15.85 -4.01
CA ASP A 129 -3.29 -16.92 -3.30
C ASP A 129 -2.01 -17.33 -4.03
N ARG A 130 -2.11 -17.57 -5.34
CA ARG A 130 -0.97 -17.96 -6.16
C ARG A 130 0.11 -16.88 -6.17
N LEU A 131 -0.26 -15.62 -6.30
CA LEU A 131 0.68 -14.49 -6.27
C LEU A 131 1.29 -14.29 -4.87
N ALA A 132 0.51 -14.46 -3.81
CA ALA A 132 0.99 -14.39 -2.43
C ALA A 132 2.03 -15.46 -2.13
N ARG A 133 1.79 -16.71 -2.58
CA ARG A 133 2.78 -17.80 -2.46
C ARG A 133 4.09 -17.50 -3.19
N LEU A 134 4.02 -16.88 -4.38
CA LEU A 134 5.20 -16.43 -5.11
C LEU A 134 5.97 -15.33 -4.35
N VAL A 135 5.24 -14.34 -3.81
CA VAL A 135 5.80 -13.27 -2.97
C VAL A 135 6.51 -13.85 -1.75
N MET A 136 5.87 -14.79 -1.05
CA MET A 136 6.45 -15.44 0.13
C MET A 136 7.67 -16.30 -0.23
N ALA A 137 7.62 -17.05 -1.32
CA ALA A 137 8.77 -17.83 -1.77
C ALA A 137 9.98 -16.94 -2.12
N TRP A 138 9.75 -15.76 -2.69
CA TRP A 138 10.82 -14.78 -2.91
C TRP A 138 11.39 -14.24 -1.60
N ILE A 139 10.53 -13.89 -0.62
CA ILE A 139 10.97 -13.43 0.70
C ILE A 139 11.80 -14.52 1.41
N ASP A 140 11.32 -15.75 1.41
CA ASP A 140 12.03 -16.90 2.01
C ASP A 140 13.42 -17.08 1.37
N ARG A 141 13.51 -16.97 0.03
CA ARG A 141 14.78 -17.04 -0.72
C ARG A 141 15.73 -15.89 -0.37
N ASP A 142 15.24 -14.65 -0.32
CA ASP A 142 16.09 -13.49 -0.01
C ASP A 142 16.58 -13.51 1.44
N LEU A 143 15.73 -13.93 2.39
CA LEU A 143 16.12 -14.12 3.80
C LEU A 143 17.16 -15.22 3.99
N ALA A 144 17.13 -16.28 3.18
CA ALA A 144 18.13 -17.35 3.18
C ALA A 144 19.46 -16.89 2.57
N ALA A 145 19.43 -16.07 1.52
CA ALA A 145 20.62 -15.49 0.90
C ALA A 145 21.32 -14.43 1.77
N HIS A 146 20.55 -13.73 2.61
CA HIS A 146 21.05 -12.67 3.50
C HIS A 146 20.81 -13.04 4.97
N PRO A 147 21.52 -14.03 5.54
CA PRO A 147 21.31 -14.47 6.91
C PRO A 147 21.46 -13.30 7.89
N ALA A 148 20.71 -13.35 8.99
CA ALA A 148 20.81 -12.31 10.01
C ALA A 148 22.26 -12.17 10.47
N VAL A 149 22.82 -10.97 10.36
CA VAL A 149 24.12 -10.66 10.95
C VAL A 149 23.93 -10.78 12.46
N MET A 150 24.33 -11.92 13.02
CA MET A 150 24.43 -12.10 14.45
C MET A 150 25.68 -11.35 14.90
N GLY A 151 25.50 -10.07 15.23
CA GLY A 151 26.49 -9.26 15.93
C GLY A 151 27.36 -8.41 15.01
N ASP A 152 26.86 -7.23 14.64
CA ASP A 152 27.68 -6.02 14.68
C ASP A 152 26.85 -4.84 15.21
N SER A 153 27.25 -4.31 16.35
CA SER A 153 26.68 -3.13 16.98
C SER A 153 27.15 -1.84 16.29
N SER A 154 27.46 -1.87 15.00
CA SER A 154 28.03 -0.74 14.25
C SER A 154 26.93 -0.01 13.48
N GLY A 155 26.22 0.86 14.19
CA GLY A 155 25.83 2.17 13.70
C GLY A 155 24.99 2.22 12.42
N TRP A 156 23.67 2.12 12.56
CA TRP A 156 22.81 3.00 11.77
C TRP A 156 21.82 3.69 12.70
N ALA A 157 21.90 5.03 12.68
CA ALA A 157 21.00 5.93 13.35
C ALA A 157 19.58 5.74 12.81
N ALA A 158 18.62 5.58 13.72
CA ALA A 158 17.20 5.64 13.38
C ALA A 158 16.84 7.08 12.96
N PRO A 159 16.17 7.31 11.81
CA PRO A 159 15.48 8.56 11.62
C PRO A 159 14.01 8.43 11.99
N PHE A 160 13.52 9.54 12.53
CA PHE A 160 12.13 9.94 12.74
C PHE A 160 11.40 9.37 13.96
N GLN A 161 11.67 9.99 15.10
CA GLN A 161 10.64 10.17 16.12
C GLN A 161 9.58 11.12 15.55
N HIS A 162 8.36 10.63 15.37
CA HIS A 162 7.19 11.51 15.37
C HIS A 162 7.06 12.05 16.80
N GLN A 163 7.50 13.28 17.03
CA GLN A 163 7.04 14.06 18.17
C GLN A 163 5.52 14.20 18.00
N ARG A 164 4.75 13.50 18.84
CA ARG A 164 3.34 13.85 19.04
C ARG A 164 3.31 14.93 20.12
N ASP A 165 2.87 16.10 19.72
CA ASP A 165 2.43 17.15 20.61
C ASP A 165 1.26 16.66 21.47
N GLY A 166 1.27 17.10 22.73
CA GLY A 166 0.10 17.06 23.61
C GLY A 166 0.40 16.42 24.95
N ASP A 167 0.78 17.26 25.92
CA ASP A 167 0.15 17.20 27.24
C ASP A 167 0.05 18.61 27.82
N THR A 168 -1.17 18.88 28.27
CA THR A 168 -1.74 20.14 28.75
C THR A 168 -1.26 20.50 30.17
N GLU A 169 -1.19 21.82 30.41
CA GLU A 169 -1.23 22.58 31.69
C GLU A 169 -0.99 21.82 33.01
N GLN A 170 -0.05 22.30 33.84
CA GLN A 170 -0.20 23.32 34.90
C GLN A 170 1.23 23.80 35.23
N GLY A 171 1.60 25.04 35.57
CA GLY A 171 0.90 26.22 36.01
C GLY A 171 1.85 26.88 37.01
N GLU A 172 2.42 28.04 36.70
CA GLU A 172 2.80 29.04 37.72
C GLU A 172 3.19 30.37 37.07
N ARG A 173 2.56 31.42 37.60
CA ARG A 173 2.55 32.79 37.10
C ARG A 173 3.64 33.56 37.84
N THR A 174 4.61 34.11 37.11
CA THR A 174 5.51 35.14 37.65
C THR A 174 5.22 36.47 36.95
N ALA A 175 4.86 37.44 37.77
CA ALA A 175 4.40 38.76 37.39
C ALA A 175 5.48 39.60 36.69
N GLN A 176 5.07 40.37 35.68
CA GLN A 176 5.81 41.55 35.20
C GLN A 176 4.96 42.82 35.36
N PRO A 177 5.59 43.98 35.63
CA PRO A 177 4.92 45.18 36.12
C PRO A 177 4.27 46.01 35.01
N ARG A 178 3.14 46.62 35.38
CA ARG A 178 2.34 47.55 34.58
C ARG A 178 3.01 48.92 34.43
N ARG A 179 2.79 49.58 33.29
CA ARG A 179 2.74 51.04 33.18
C ARG A 179 1.59 51.51 32.26
N PRO A 180 1.07 52.74 32.44
CA PRO A 180 -0.35 53.01 32.30
C PRO A 180 -0.78 53.83 31.06
N HIS A 181 -2.05 53.61 30.71
CA HIS A 181 -3.10 54.48 30.17
C HIS A 181 -2.79 55.64 29.21
N GLY A 182 -3.44 55.57 28.04
CA GLY A 182 -3.92 56.71 27.25
C GLY A 182 -5.26 56.33 26.60
N ALA A 183 -6.28 57.18 26.77
CA ALA A 183 -7.70 56.93 26.46
C ALA A 183 -8.20 57.68 25.22
N ALA A 184 -9.47 57.41 24.88
CA ALA A 184 -10.36 58.00 23.86
C ALA A 184 -10.18 57.40 22.44
N GLY A 185 -11.22 57.00 21.71
CA GLY A 185 -12.68 57.13 21.84
C GLY A 185 -13.26 57.10 20.41
N GLY A 186 -14.53 56.72 20.25
CA GLY A 186 -15.31 57.08 19.07
C GLY A 186 -15.77 55.95 18.14
N SER A 187 -17.08 55.88 18.01
CA SER A 187 -17.91 54.90 17.32
C SER A 187 -17.94 55.01 15.79
N ALA A 188 -18.51 53.94 15.20
CA ALA A 188 -19.55 53.95 14.17
C ALA A 188 -19.19 53.67 12.70
N GLU A 189 -20.15 52.95 12.10
CA GLU A 189 -20.62 53.04 10.72
C GLU A 189 -20.00 52.10 9.66
N SER A 190 -20.68 50.96 9.51
CA SER A 190 -21.36 50.53 8.28
C SER A 190 -20.68 50.85 6.94
N ARG A 191 -20.35 49.79 6.19
CA ARG A 191 -20.57 49.80 4.74
C ARG A 191 -20.84 48.40 4.22
N ARG A 192 -22.12 48.18 3.89
CA ARG A 192 -22.59 47.13 2.97
C ARG A 192 -21.92 47.37 1.61
N HIS A 193 -21.59 46.28 0.90
CA HIS A 193 -21.49 46.32 -0.55
C HIS A 193 -22.34 45.20 -1.17
N PRO A 194 -23.01 45.49 -2.28
CA PRO A 194 -24.16 44.73 -2.77
C PRO A 194 -23.73 43.50 -3.56
N GLY A 195 -24.64 42.53 -3.61
CA GLY A 195 -24.52 41.36 -4.46
C GLY A 195 -24.62 41.70 -5.95
N ASN A 196 -24.25 40.71 -6.77
CA ASN A 196 -24.70 40.65 -8.15
C ASN A 196 -25.21 39.22 -8.42
N HIS A 197 -26.53 39.12 -8.53
CA HIS A 197 -27.26 38.05 -9.19
C HIS A 197 -27.31 38.36 -10.70
N HIS A 198 -27.14 37.33 -11.53
CA HIS A 198 -27.85 37.10 -12.81
C HIS A 198 -27.49 35.66 -13.26
N ASP A 199 -28.41 34.70 -13.19
CA ASP A 199 -29.40 34.31 -14.24
C ASP A 199 -28.72 33.73 -15.49
N SER A 200 -28.75 32.42 -15.75
CA SER A 200 -29.85 31.55 -16.23
C SER A 200 -30.04 31.55 -17.75
N ASN A 201 -30.19 30.33 -18.31
CA ASN A 201 -30.59 29.93 -19.68
C ASN A 201 -29.53 30.07 -20.80
N ALA A 202 -29.44 29.20 -21.81
CA ALA A 202 -30.45 28.33 -22.41
C ALA A 202 -29.83 27.11 -23.14
N SER A 203 -30.67 26.09 -23.30
CA SER A 203 -30.57 24.93 -24.20
C SER A 203 -30.15 25.24 -25.64
N GLY A 204 -29.51 24.25 -26.28
CA GLY A 204 -29.25 24.24 -27.73
C GLY A 204 -28.93 22.84 -28.23
N PHE A 205 -29.96 22.00 -28.33
CA PHE A 205 -29.99 20.72 -29.01
C PHE A 205 -30.26 20.96 -30.50
N VAL A 206 -29.41 20.47 -31.42
CA VAL A 206 -29.76 20.29 -32.84
C VAL A 206 -29.11 18.99 -33.36
N GLN A 207 -29.96 18.15 -33.95
CA GLN A 207 -29.69 16.89 -34.65
C GLN A 207 -29.33 17.15 -36.13
N GLY A 208 -28.76 16.13 -36.80
CA GLY A 208 -28.77 15.97 -38.26
C GLY A 208 -27.43 15.43 -38.79
N GLU A 209 -27.26 14.12 -38.98
CA GLU A 209 -27.62 13.28 -40.16
C GLU A 209 -26.78 13.50 -41.42
N LEU A 210 -26.25 12.36 -41.90
CA LEU A 210 -25.98 11.94 -43.29
C LEU A 210 -25.33 12.96 -44.25
N LEU A 211 -24.03 12.77 -44.52
CA LEU A 211 -23.48 12.14 -45.74
C LEU A 211 -21.94 12.09 -45.65
#